data_AF-A0AAV8YLG6-F1
#
_entry.id   AF-A0AAV8YLG6-F1
#
_cell.length_a   1.000
_cell.length_b   1.000
_cell.length_c   1.000
_cell.angle_alpha   90.00
_cell.angle_beta   90.00
_cell.angle_gamma   90.00
#
_symmetry.space_group_name_H-M   'P 1'
#
loop_
_entity.id
_entity.type
_entity.pdbx_description
1 polymer ?
#
loop_
_entity_poly.entity_id
_entity_poly.type
_entity_poly.pdbx_seq_one_letter_code
_entity_poly.pdbx_strand_id
1 'polypeptide(L)'
;MDESNHYNESLRHRKLYDKSYLNASRMVEGENEIDDDSGDLSDTCVLLNRGDTLSKTDVVVVQKEPLWATAIQMFIPFLLAGFEWFKGQFRNDLASRLSTHANLGDLDDRKQKLSLITGNLALILCQAIVVGFLASLAAVIFGWVPTGVINMKHVLLLCASSIVTAFGASFILGLVMIGVIIFSRYFNINPDNVATPIAASLGDLTTLACLSLIVLGLVLVPVWAWIASQNEHTHKVLFSGWSPVIMAMVISSIGGLILDFTVAQFKGVAVFQLVINGVGGNLVAVQASRISTELHSLAKPGQLPEHMQVMTLSMWKHGVDPDNSAIPYLTALGDLLGTLLLGTAFQFLYIIGDGDSDVGD
;
A
#
# COMPACT_ATOMS: atom_id res chain seq x y z
N MET A 1 19.11 48.65 -53.40
CA MET A 1 19.87 47.39 -53.39
C MET A 1 21.11 47.63 -52.55
N ASP A 2 21.09 47.17 -51.30
CA ASP A 2 22.24 46.56 -50.59
C ASP A 2 21.87 46.35 -49.12
N GLU A 3 21.31 45.18 -48.83
CA GLU A 3 21.01 44.70 -47.48
C GLU A 3 21.40 43.21 -47.35
N SER A 4 22.48 42.80 -48.03
CA SER A 4 22.94 41.41 -48.12
C SER A 4 24.26 41.13 -47.39
N ASN A 5 24.91 42.14 -46.78
CA ASN A 5 26.22 41.96 -46.15
C ASN A 5 26.22 41.79 -44.63
N HIS A 6 25.08 41.88 -43.95
CA HIS A 6 25.02 41.69 -42.49
C HIS A 6 24.65 40.24 -42.05
N TYR A 7 24.30 39.36 -42.99
CA TYR A 7 23.86 37.99 -42.70
C TYR A 7 24.99 36.93 -42.79
N ASN A 8 26.16 37.28 -43.34
CA ASN A 8 27.23 36.31 -43.64
C ASN A 8 28.29 36.15 -42.53
N GLU A 9 28.39 37.07 -41.57
CA GLU A 9 29.30 36.91 -40.42
C GLU A 9 28.72 36.03 -39.30
N SER A 10 27.40 36.04 -39.10
CA SER A 10 26.74 35.25 -38.05
C SER A 10 26.73 33.73 -38.35
N LEU A 11 26.83 33.35 -39.62
CA LEU A 11 26.91 31.94 -40.06
C LEU A 11 28.31 31.33 -39.98
N ARG A 12 29.38 32.14 -39.96
CA ARG A 12 30.76 31.64 -39.78
C ARG A 12 31.05 31.25 -38.33
N HIS A 13 30.46 31.94 -37.35
CA HIS A 13 30.66 31.60 -35.94
C HIS A 13 29.91 30.34 -35.47
N ARG A 14 28.79 29.95 -36.11
CA ARG A 14 28.08 28.70 -35.77
C ARG A 14 28.78 27.43 -36.27
N LYS A 15 29.56 27.48 -37.36
CA LYS A 15 30.26 26.29 -37.90
C LYS A 15 31.56 25.93 -37.17
N LEU A 16 32.12 26.83 -36.35
CA LEU A 16 33.34 26.57 -35.59
C LEU A 16 33.09 25.85 -34.27
N TYR A 17 31.91 26.00 -33.67
CA TYR A 17 31.54 25.33 -32.41
C TYR A 17 31.16 23.84 -32.58
N ASP A 18 30.67 23.46 -33.76
CA ASP A 18 30.16 22.10 -34.02
C ASP A 18 31.28 21.11 -34.41
N LYS A 19 32.45 21.61 -34.81
CA LYS A 19 33.57 20.78 -35.30
C LYS A 19 34.50 20.28 -34.18
N SER A 20 34.46 20.88 -32.99
CA SER A 20 35.27 20.50 -31.83
C SER A 20 34.68 19.35 -31.01
N TYR A 21 33.36 19.10 -31.10
CA TYR A 21 32.71 17.99 -30.38
C TYR A 21 32.70 16.67 -31.18
N LEU A 22 32.74 16.73 -32.52
CA LEU A 22 32.74 15.54 -33.37
C LEU A 22 34.10 14.81 -33.47
N ASN A 23 35.21 15.47 -33.08
CA ASN A 23 36.55 14.84 -33.08
C ASN A 23 36.91 14.14 -31.75
N ALA A 24 36.12 14.30 -30.70
CA ALA A 24 36.36 13.64 -29.41
C ALA A 24 35.72 12.24 -29.30
N SER A 25 34.75 11.91 -30.16
CA SER A 25 34.06 10.60 -30.15
C SER A 25 34.54 9.63 -31.23
N ARG A 26 35.75 9.85 -31.80
CA ARG A 26 36.27 9.01 -32.89
C ARG A 26 37.74 8.58 -32.75
N MET A 27 38.23 8.49 -31.52
CA MET A 27 39.51 7.84 -31.23
C MET A 27 39.30 6.81 -30.12
N VAL A 28 39.93 5.65 -30.33
CA VAL A 28 39.95 4.46 -29.46
C VAL A 28 38.78 3.48 -29.63
N GLU A 29 38.64 3.01 -30.86
CA GLU A 29 38.32 1.60 -31.13
C GLU A 29 39.60 1.05 -31.84
N GLY A 30 40.25 0.06 -31.24
CA GLY A 30 41.53 -0.45 -31.71
C GLY A 30 42.04 -1.58 -30.82
N GLU A 31 41.83 -2.80 -31.30
CA GLU A 31 42.37 -4.07 -30.79
C GLU A 31 43.90 -4.03 -30.64
N ASN A 32 44.42 -4.72 -29.63
CA ASN A 32 45.66 -5.50 -29.75
C ASN A 32 45.77 -6.50 -28.59
N GLU A 33 46.03 -7.74 -28.98
CA GLU A 33 46.20 -8.95 -28.20
C GLU A 33 47.70 -9.14 -27.83
N ILE A 34 47.93 -9.83 -26.69
CA ILE A 34 49.02 -10.81 -26.41
C ILE A 34 50.32 -10.35 -25.69
N ASP A 35 50.47 -10.96 -24.49
CA ASP A 35 51.63 -11.57 -23.80
C ASP A 35 52.55 -10.85 -22.77
N ASP A 36 52.40 -11.35 -21.53
CA ASP A 36 53.38 -11.97 -20.61
C ASP A 36 54.46 -11.17 -19.83
N ASP A 37 54.28 -11.27 -18.50
CA ASP A 37 55.20 -11.77 -17.47
C ASP A 37 56.00 -10.80 -16.56
N SER A 38 55.85 -11.10 -15.26
CA SER A 38 56.82 -10.97 -14.15
C SER A 38 57.34 -9.59 -13.66
N GLY A 39 57.00 -9.28 -12.39
CA GLY A 39 57.98 -9.25 -11.30
C GLY A 39 58.84 -8.00 -11.04
N ASP A 40 58.50 -7.34 -9.92
CA ASP A 40 59.43 -6.93 -8.84
C ASP A 40 59.97 -5.47 -8.75
N LEU A 41 59.95 -5.01 -7.49
CA LEU A 41 60.94 -4.17 -6.81
C LEU A 41 60.90 -2.62 -6.84
N SER A 42 60.51 -2.09 -5.66
CA SER A 42 61.17 -1.05 -4.85
C SER A 42 61.14 0.42 -5.29
N ASP A 43 60.47 1.21 -4.43
CA ASP A 43 60.97 2.43 -3.78
C ASP A 43 62.26 3.04 -4.35
N THR A 44 62.20 4.32 -4.76
CA THR A 44 62.98 5.45 -4.20
C THR A 44 63.10 6.60 -5.22
N CYS A 45 62.34 7.67 -5.00
CA CYS A 45 62.74 9.08 -5.24
C CYS A 45 61.64 9.96 -4.62
N VAL A 46 61.63 10.22 -3.31
CA VAL A 46 62.52 11.16 -2.60
C VAL A 46 62.51 12.55 -3.26
N LEU A 47 61.77 13.45 -2.60
CA LEU A 47 61.85 14.91 -2.59
C LEU A 47 61.15 15.67 -3.73
N LEU A 48 60.03 16.31 -3.39
CA LEU A 48 60.06 17.73 -3.07
C LEU A 48 58.82 18.18 -2.25
N ASN A 49 59.10 18.53 -1.00
CA ASN A 49 58.49 19.62 -0.21
C ASN A 49 56.95 19.70 -0.17
N ARG A 50 56.31 19.25 0.93
CA ARG A 50 56.13 20.04 2.17
C ARG A 50 55.66 21.47 1.90
N GLY A 51 54.34 21.61 1.86
CA GLY A 51 53.61 22.86 1.85
C GLY A 51 52.14 22.56 2.08
N ASP A 52 51.76 22.46 3.36
CA ASP A 52 50.37 22.36 3.79
C ASP A 52 49.53 23.48 3.16
N THR A 53 48.56 23.14 2.31
CA THR A 53 47.22 23.74 2.30
C THR A 53 46.33 23.12 1.23
N LEU A 54 45.19 22.58 1.70
CA LEU A 54 43.89 22.72 1.03
C LEU A 54 43.67 21.99 -0.31
N SER A 55 43.26 20.73 -0.25
CA SER A 55 42.05 20.23 -0.93
C SER A 55 41.89 18.75 -0.60
N LYS A 56 41.03 18.44 0.37
CA LYS A 56 40.35 17.13 0.35
C LYS A 56 39.58 17.12 -0.96
N THR A 57 40.13 16.47 -1.97
CA THR A 57 39.34 16.06 -3.13
C THR A 57 38.33 15.08 -2.57
N ASP A 58 37.16 15.59 -2.21
CA ASP A 58 35.96 14.79 -2.02
C ASP A 58 35.75 14.08 -3.35
N VAL A 59 36.26 12.86 -3.45
CA VAL A 59 35.77 11.88 -4.41
C VAL A 59 34.33 11.66 -3.97
N VAL A 60 33.43 12.50 -4.49
CA VAL A 60 32.01 12.25 -4.48
C VAL A 60 31.86 10.96 -5.28
N VAL A 61 31.91 9.85 -4.55
CA VAL A 61 31.41 8.57 -5.04
C VAL A 61 29.95 8.85 -5.32
N VAL A 62 29.64 9.21 -6.57
CA VAL A 62 28.28 9.21 -7.09
C VAL A 62 27.86 7.75 -7.01
N GLN A 63 27.28 7.39 -5.87
CA GLN A 63 26.58 6.12 -5.68
C GLN A 63 25.53 6.10 -6.78
N LYS A 64 25.82 5.36 -7.85
CA LYS A 64 24.91 5.17 -8.96
C LYS A 64 23.69 4.51 -8.34
N GLU A 65 22.62 5.27 -8.18
CA GLU A 65 21.38 4.69 -7.67
C GLU A 65 21.08 3.45 -8.50
N PRO A 66 20.74 2.34 -7.85
CA PRO A 66 20.55 1.12 -8.59
C PRO A 66 19.41 1.37 -9.58
N LEU A 67 19.54 0.86 -10.81
CA LEU A 67 18.65 1.18 -11.93
C LEU A 67 17.15 1.01 -11.57
N TRP A 68 16.85 0.07 -10.66
CA TRP A 68 15.50 -0.16 -10.14
C TRP A 68 14.97 1.01 -9.28
N ALA A 69 15.81 1.69 -8.50
CA ALA A 69 15.41 2.87 -7.71
C ALA A 69 15.09 4.06 -8.63
N THR A 70 15.94 4.33 -9.62
CA THR A 70 15.68 5.39 -10.62
C THR A 70 14.43 5.07 -11.47
N ALA A 71 14.25 3.80 -11.86
CA ALA A 71 13.05 3.37 -12.56
C ALA A 71 11.78 3.58 -11.71
N ILE A 72 11.78 3.17 -10.45
CA ILE A 72 10.64 3.35 -9.53
C ILE A 72 10.35 4.85 -9.30
N GLN A 73 11.37 5.66 -9.10
CA GLN A 73 11.24 7.08 -8.79
C GLN A 73 10.75 7.91 -9.97
N MET A 74 11.05 7.52 -11.21
CA MET A 74 10.47 8.14 -12.40
C MET A 74 9.07 7.60 -12.73
N PHE A 75 8.81 6.34 -12.38
CA PHE A 75 7.61 5.62 -12.84
C PHE A 75 6.41 5.77 -11.90
N ILE A 76 6.60 5.81 -10.58
CA ILE A 76 5.51 6.06 -9.62
C ILE A 76 4.84 7.42 -9.89
N PRO A 77 5.57 8.53 -10.06
CA PRO A 77 4.95 9.81 -10.41
C PRO A 77 4.25 9.79 -11.78
N PHE A 78 4.77 9.05 -12.76
CA PHE A 78 4.12 8.89 -14.07
C PHE A 78 2.79 8.14 -13.96
N LEU A 79 2.74 7.05 -13.18
CA LEU A 79 1.49 6.32 -12.94
C LEU A 79 0.50 7.14 -12.11
N LEU A 80 0.97 7.85 -11.08
CA LEU A 80 0.12 8.72 -10.26
C LEU A 80 -0.44 9.88 -11.11
N ALA A 81 0.41 10.58 -11.87
CA ALA A 81 -0.01 11.66 -12.76
C ALA A 81 -0.96 11.15 -13.85
N GLY A 82 -0.68 9.99 -14.44
CA GLY A 82 -1.56 9.36 -15.42
C GLY A 82 -2.92 8.98 -14.83
N PHE A 83 -2.93 8.36 -13.65
CA PHE A 83 -4.16 7.98 -12.96
C PHE A 83 -5.00 9.19 -12.54
N GLU A 84 -4.35 10.23 -12.01
CA GLU A 84 -4.98 11.50 -11.66
C GLU A 84 -5.57 12.20 -12.89
N TRP A 85 -4.86 12.15 -14.03
CA TRP A 85 -5.33 12.69 -15.30
C TRP A 85 -6.60 11.97 -15.78
N PHE A 86 -6.60 10.64 -15.83
CA PHE A 86 -7.78 9.86 -16.23
C PHE A 86 -8.97 10.05 -15.27
N LYS A 87 -8.70 10.09 -13.96
CA LYS A 87 -9.71 10.38 -12.93
C LYS A 87 -10.28 11.79 -13.05
N GLY A 88 -9.46 12.77 -13.42
CA GLY A 88 -9.88 14.15 -13.71
C GLY A 88 -10.77 14.20 -14.96
N GLN A 89 -10.39 13.49 -16.01
CA GLN A 89 -11.10 13.46 -17.28
C GLN A 89 -12.53 12.93 -17.12
N PHE A 90 -12.73 11.80 -16.43
CA PHE A 90 -14.08 11.24 -16.21
C PHE A 90 -15.03 12.23 -15.52
N ARG A 91 -14.49 13.00 -14.59
CA ARG A 91 -15.25 13.98 -13.83
C ARG A 91 -15.64 15.19 -14.67
N ASN A 92 -14.70 15.68 -15.47
CA ASN A 92 -14.92 16.79 -16.40
C ASN A 92 -15.92 16.42 -17.49
N ASP A 93 -15.82 15.21 -18.04
CA ASP A 93 -16.75 14.70 -19.06
C ASP A 93 -18.16 14.54 -18.49
N LEU A 94 -18.29 14.00 -17.27
CA LEU A 94 -19.57 13.95 -16.56
C LEU A 94 -20.15 15.35 -16.37
N ALA A 95 -19.34 16.28 -15.86
CA ALA A 95 -19.73 17.65 -15.56
C ALA A 95 -20.30 18.33 -16.82
N SER A 96 -19.53 18.29 -17.90
CA SER A 96 -19.90 18.91 -19.17
C SER A 96 -21.19 18.32 -19.74
N ARG A 97 -21.32 16.98 -19.75
CA ARG A 97 -22.51 16.30 -20.28
C ARG A 97 -23.77 16.62 -19.48
N LEU A 98 -23.71 16.44 -18.16
CA LEU A 98 -24.88 16.66 -17.32
C LEU A 98 -25.25 18.14 -17.26
N SER A 99 -24.28 19.04 -17.31
CA SER A 99 -24.50 20.49 -17.36
C SER A 99 -25.17 20.94 -18.66
N THR A 100 -24.75 20.37 -19.80
CA THR A 100 -25.41 20.61 -21.10
C THR A 100 -26.89 20.22 -21.03
N HIS A 101 -27.21 19.04 -20.52
CA HIS A 101 -28.60 18.60 -20.34
C HIS A 101 -29.35 19.41 -19.28
N ALA A 102 -28.66 19.93 -18.27
CA ALA A 102 -29.26 20.86 -17.30
C ALA A 102 -29.69 22.17 -17.98
N ASN A 103 -28.88 22.69 -18.89
CA ASN A 103 -29.14 23.93 -19.63
C ASN A 103 -30.23 23.74 -20.70
N LEU A 104 -30.35 22.54 -21.29
CA LEU A 104 -31.44 22.18 -22.20
C LEU A 104 -32.79 21.97 -21.50
N GLY A 105 -32.80 21.83 -20.17
CA GLY A 105 -34.02 21.59 -19.38
C GLY A 105 -34.39 20.10 -19.22
N ASP A 106 -33.61 19.18 -19.78
CA ASP A 106 -33.84 17.72 -19.68
C ASP A 106 -33.79 17.20 -18.24
N LEU A 107 -33.15 17.95 -17.32
CA LEU A 107 -33.09 17.62 -15.89
C LEU A 107 -34.35 18.02 -15.10
N ASP A 108 -35.29 18.77 -15.70
CA ASP A 108 -36.52 19.19 -15.02
C ASP A 108 -37.57 18.08 -15.02
N ASP A 109 -37.59 17.20 -16.04
CA ASP A 109 -38.42 15.99 -16.05
C ASP A 109 -37.80 14.86 -15.23
N ARG A 110 -38.60 14.23 -14.35
CA ARG A 110 -38.10 13.18 -13.45
C ARG A 110 -37.62 11.93 -14.18
N LYS A 111 -38.27 11.53 -15.28
CA LYS A 111 -37.88 10.31 -16.01
C LYS A 111 -36.58 10.55 -16.78
N GLN A 112 -36.48 11.68 -17.48
CA GLN A 112 -35.26 12.06 -18.20
C GLN A 112 -34.09 12.28 -17.24
N LYS A 113 -34.30 12.98 -16.13
CA LYS A 113 -33.31 13.17 -15.06
C LYS A 113 -32.74 11.84 -14.57
N LEU A 114 -33.61 10.88 -14.20
CA LEU A 114 -33.14 9.58 -13.73
C LEU A 114 -32.42 8.80 -14.83
N SER A 115 -32.94 8.78 -16.06
CA SER A 115 -32.29 8.12 -17.20
C SER A 115 -30.88 8.67 -17.43
N LEU A 116 -30.73 9.99 -17.42
CA LEU A 116 -29.46 10.68 -17.66
C LEU A 116 -28.46 10.44 -16.53
N ILE A 117 -28.89 10.54 -15.28
CA ILE A 117 -28.06 10.29 -14.10
C ILE A 117 -27.54 8.85 -14.12
N THR A 118 -28.44 7.89 -14.28
CA THR A 118 -28.10 6.46 -14.21
C THR A 118 -27.21 6.06 -15.38
N GLY A 119 -27.48 6.57 -16.59
CA GLY A 119 -26.68 6.31 -17.78
C GLY A 119 -25.25 6.87 -17.68
N ASN A 120 -25.10 8.12 -17.23
CA ASN A 120 -23.77 8.72 -17.09
C ASN A 120 -22.98 8.12 -15.91
N LEU A 121 -23.66 7.75 -14.81
CA LEU A 121 -23.00 7.06 -13.71
C LEU A 121 -22.51 5.67 -14.14
N ALA A 122 -23.35 4.90 -14.84
CA ALA A 122 -22.97 3.58 -15.38
C ALA A 122 -21.78 3.68 -16.35
N LEU A 123 -21.76 4.70 -17.21
CA LEU A 123 -20.66 4.93 -18.14
C LEU A 123 -19.33 5.16 -17.42
N ILE A 124 -19.30 6.03 -16.41
CA ILE A 124 -18.09 6.34 -15.65
C ILE A 124 -17.59 5.10 -14.91
N LEU A 125 -18.49 4.32 -14.32
CA LEU A 125 -18.11 3.08 -13.65
C LEU A 125 -17.50 2.06 -14.62
N CYS A 126 -18.06 1.93 -15.82
CA CYS A 126 -17.51 1.08 -16.87
C CYS A 126 -16.10 1.55 -17.28
N GLN A 127 -15.95 2.84 -17.56
CA GLN A 127 -14.66 3.44 -17.92
C GLN A 127 -13.62 3.29 -16.79
N ALA A 128 -14.03 3.44 -15.53
CA ALA A 128 -13.18 3.27 -14.37
C ALA A 128 -12.69 1.83 -14.20
N ILE A 129 -13.53 0.82 -14.44
CA ILE A 129 -13.12 -0.59 -14.42
C ILE A 129 -12.08 -0.85 -15.52
N VAL A 130 -12.35 -0.38 -16.74
CA VAL A 130 -11.42 -0.55 -17.87
C VAL A 130 -10.08 0.12 -17.59
N VAL A 131 -10.07 1.36 -17.10
CA VAL A 131 -8.83 2.07 -16.76
C VAL A 131 -8.12 1.43 -15.57
N GLY A 132 -8.84 0.99 -14.53
CA GLY A 132 -8.26 0.27 -13.39
C GLY A 132 -7.57 -1.02 -13.82
N PHE A 133 -8.20 -1.79 -14.73
CA PHE A 133 -7.61 -2.99 -15.29
C PHE A 133 -6.37 -2.67 -16.16
N LEU A 134 -6.45 -1.70 -17.08
CA LEU A 134 -5.33 -1.30 -17.91
C LEU A 134 -4.14 -0.77 -17.09
N ALA A 135 -4.41 -0.01 -16.03
CA ALA A 135 -3.38 0.47 -15.10
C ALA A 135 -2.67 -0.70 -14.39
N SER A 136 -3.44 -1.71 -13.95
CA SER A 136 -2.85 -2.91 -13.35
C SER A 136 -2.03 -3.73 -14.35
N LEU A 137 -2.47 -3.87 -15.59
CA LEU A 137 -1.73 -4.55 -16.64
C LEU A 137 -0.41 -3.82 -16.95
N ALA A 138 -0.46 -2.49 -17.06
CA ALA A 138 0.75 -1.68 -17.23
C ALA A 138 1.71 -1.92 -16.05
N ALA A 139 1.24 -1.80 -14.81
CA ALA A 139 2.06 -2.04 -13.62
C ALA A 139 2.69 -3.45 -13.59
N VAL A 140 1.97 -4.49 -14.04
CA VAL A 140 2.51 -5.85 -14.18
C VAL A 140 3.62 -5.90 -15.23
N ILE A 141 3.39 -5.33 -16.42
CA ILE A 141 4.39 -5.30 -17.50
C ILE A 141 5.66 -4.59 -17.02
N PHE A 142 5.51 -3.44 -16.38
CA PHE A 142 6.65 -2.68 -15.87
C PHE A 142 7.33 -3.33 -14.67
N GLY A 143 6.60 -4.06 -13.82
CA GLY A 143 7.21 -4.87 -12.75
C GLY A 143 7.98 -6.08 -13.30
N TRP A 144 7.55 -6.61 -14.45
CA TRP A 144 8.20 -7.72 -15.13
C TRP A 144 9.48 -7.31 -15.86
N VAL A 145 9.51 -6.15 -16.53
CA VAL A 145 10.67 -5.71 -17.34
C VAL A 145 12.02 -5.79 -16.59
N PRO A 146 12.15 -5.39 -15.31
CA PRO A 146 13.41 -5.49 -14.57
C PRO A 146 13.72 -6.89 -14.03
N THR A 147 12.69 -7.72 -13.76
CA THR A 147 12.84 -8.94 -12.94
C THR A 147 12.69 -10.24 -13.73
N GLY A 148 12.03 -10.20 -14.89
CA GLY A 148 11.79 -11.35 -15.76
C GLY A 148 10.83 -12.42 -15.21
N VAL A 149 10.36 -12.29 -13.98
CA VAL A 149 9.49 -13.27 -13.30
C VAL A 149 8.07 -12.73 -13.10
N ILE A 150 7.05 -13.49 -13.52
CA ILE A 150 5.65 -13.14 -13.32
C ILE A 150 5.06 -14.05 -12.25
N ASN A 151 4.68 -13.48 -11.11
CA ASN A 151 3.94 -14.19 -10.09
C ASN A 151 2.43 -13.95 -10.25
N MET A 152 1.70 -15.00 -10.63
CA MET A 152 0.25 -14.92 -10.89
C MET A 152 -0.56 -14.44 -9.68
N LYS A 153 -0.12 -14.70 -8.45
CA LYS A 153 -0.80 -14.22 -7.23
C LYS A 153 -0.70 -12.70 -7.10
N HIS A 154 0.49 -12.14 -7.36
CA HIS A 154 0.68 -10.68 -7.34
C HIS A 154 -0.05 -10.00 -8.48
N VAL A 155 -0.08 -10.60 -9.68
CA VAL A 155 -0.86 -10.10 -10.82
C VAL A 155 -2.34 -10.04 -10.48
N LEU A 156 -2.92 -11.15 -9.99
CA LEU A 156 -4.34 -11.21 -9.66
C LEU A 156 -4.71 -10.22 -8.54
N LEU A 157 -3.89 -10.14 -7.49
CA LEU A 157 -4.08 -9.20 -6.39
C LEU A 157 -4.02 -7.75 -6.86
N LEU A 158 -3.07 -7.41 -7.73
CA LEU A 158 -2.90 -6.06 -8.27
C LEU A 158 -4.07 -5.67 -9.19
N CYS A 159 -4.52 -6.59 -10.04
CA CYS A 159 -5.71 -6.39 -10.89
C CYS A 159 -6.97 -6.19 -10.04
N ALA A 160 -7.21 -7.07 -9.07
CA ALA A 160 -8.40 -6.99 -8.21
C ALA A 160 -8.42 -5.70 -7.38
N SER A 161 -7.31 -5.37 -6.72
CA SER A 161 -7.20 -4.15 -5.89
C SER A 161 -7.33 -2.88 -6.72
N SER A 162 -6.72 -2.82 -7.92
CA SER A 162 -6.83 -1.68 -8.83
C SER A 162 -8.27 -1.46 -9.32
N ILE A 163 -8.95 -2.52 -9.77
CA ILE A 163 -10.34 -2.43 -10.26
C ILE A 163 -11.28 -1.95 -9.15
N VAL A 164 -11.20 -2.56 -7.96
CA VAL A 164 -12.06 -2.20 -6.82
C VAL A 164 -11.81 -0.75 -6.40
N THR A 165 -10.55 -0.33 -6.36
CA THR A 165 -10.18 1.06 -6.00
C THR A 165 -10.69 2.05 -7.04
N ALA A 166 -10.46 1.79 -8.33
CA ALA A 166 -10.90 2.65 -9.42
C ALA A 166 -12.43 2.77 -9.48
N PHE A 167 -13.14 1.65 -9.32
CA PHE A 167 -14.60 1.62 -9.25
C PHE A 167 -15.12 2.42 -8.05
N GLY A 168 -14.62 2.12 -6.83
CA GLY A 168 -15.08 2.78 -5.61
C GLY A 168 -14.84 4.28 -5.61
N ALA A 169 -13.65 4.72 -6.03
CA ALA A 169 -13.33 6.14 -6.14
C ALA A 169 -14.22 6.86 -7.16
N SER A 170 -14.44 6.24 -8.33
CA SER A 170 -15.24 6.83 -9.40
C SER A 170 -16.73 6.85 -9.07
N PHE A 171 -17.22 5.87 -8.31
CA PHE A 171 -18.60 5.85 -7.80
C PHE A 171 -18.88 7.02 -6.86
N ILE A 172 -18.04 7.19 -5.83
CA ILE A 172 -18.20 8.26 -4.84
C ILE A 172 -18.12 9.63 -5.55
N LEU A 173 -17.13 9.82 -6.42
CA LEU A 173 -16.95 11.08 -7.14
C LEU A 173 -18.08 11.37 -8.12
N GLY A 174 -18.58 10.36 -8.83
CA GLY A 174 -19.74 10.49 -9.70
C GLY A 174 -20.97 11.00 -8.93
N LEU A 175 -21.25 10.42 -7.76
CA LEU A 175 -22.38 10.86 -6.91
C LEU A 175 -22.22 12.30 -6.43
N VAL A 176 -21.02 12.70 -5.99
CA VAL A 176 -20.74 14.08 -5.55
C VAL A 176 -20.99 15.06 -6.71
N MET A 177 -20.47 14.77 -7.90
CA MET A 177 -20.66 15.64 -9.07
C MET A 177 -22.12 15.75 -9.51
N ILE A 178 -22.84 14.63 -9.56
CA ILE A 178 -24.27 14.64 -9.86
C ILE A 178 -25.03 15.50 -8.85
N GLY A 179 -24.71 15.36 -7.55
CA GLY A 179 -25.29 16.18 -6.48
C GLY A 179 -25.05 17.67 -6.68
N VAL A 180 -23.81 18.06 -7.00
CA VAL A 180 -23.43 19.45 -7.29
C VAL A 180 -24.22 20.03 -8.46
N ILE A 181 -24.40 19.27 -9.54
CA ILE A 181 -25.12 19.73 -10.74
C ILE A 181 -26.62 19.90 -10.46
N ILE A 182 -27.23 18.94 -9.76
CA ILE A 182 -28.64 19.01 -9.35
C ILE A 182 -28.84 20.20 -8.41
N PHE A 183 -27.93 20.41 -7.47
CA PHE A 183 -27.97 21.53 -6.53
C PHE A 183 -27.84 22.88 -7.26
N SER A 184 -26.89 23.00 -8.19
CA SER A 184 -26.73 24.21 -9.01
C SER A 184 -28.02 24.54 -9.76
N ARG A 185 -28.66 23.53 -10.39
CA ARG A 185 -29.93 23.71 -11.08
C ARG A 185 -31.05 24.12 -10.11
N TYR A 186 -31.11 23.56 -8.90
CA TYR A 186 -32.11 23.92 -7.90
C TYR A 186 -32.05 25.41 -7.51
N PHE A 187 -30.85 25.98 -7.44
CA PHE A 187 -30.64 27.42 -7.18
C PHE A 187 -30.67 28.30 -8.44
N ASN A 188 -31.03 27.75 -9.61
CA ASN A 188 -30.98 28.43 -10.91
C ASN A 188 -29.60 29.01 -11.26
N ILE A 189 -28.52 28.40 -10.73
CA ILE A 189 -27.15 28.73 -11.08
C ILE A 189 -26.74 27.83 -12.23
N ASN A 190 -26.09 28.39 -13.26
CA ASN A 190 -25.59 27.59 -14.39
C ASN A 190 -24.58 26.54 -13.87
N PRO A 191 -24.85 25.24 -14.04
CA PRO A 191 -23.97 24.18 -13.57
C PRO A 191 -22.57 24.23 -14.20
N ASP A 192 -22.37 24.81 -15.38
CA ASP A 192 -21.04 24.95 -15.99
C ASP A 192 -20.08 25.78 -15.12
N ASN A 193 -20.62 26.81 -14.47
CA ASN A 193 -19.87 27.75 -13.63
C ASN A 193 -19.49 27.15 -12.27
N VAL A 194 -20.14 26.07 -11.87
CA VAL A 194 -20.00 25.46 -10.54
C VAL A 194 -19.34 24.08 -10.64
N ALA A 195 -19.79 23.25 -11.59
CA ALA A 195 -19.31 21.89 -11.76
C ALA A 195 -17.86 21.84 -12.23
N THR A 196 -17.42 22.74 -13.10
CA THR A 196 -16.03 22.72 -13.63
C THR A 196 -14.99 23.08 -12.55
N PRO A 197 -15.15 24.16 -11.75
CA PRO A 197 -14.24 24.45 -10.63
C PRO A 197 -14.30 23.39 -9.52
N ILE A 198 -15.48 22.83 -9.24
CA ILE A 198 -15.63 21.76 -8.25
C ILE A 198 -14.99 20.46 -8.74
N ALA A 199 -15.09 20.16 -10.03
CA ALA A 199 -14.38 19.04 -10.62
C ALA A 199 -12.86 19.24 -10.51
N ALA A 200 -12.33 20.43 -10.79
CA ALA A 200 -10.90 20.68 -10.61
C ALA A 200 -10.48 20.47 -9.14
N SER A 201 -11.16 21.13 -8.20
CA SER A 201 -10.81 21.09 -6.78
C SER A 201 -11.04 19.74 -6.09
N LEU A 202 -12.02 18.93 -6.52
CA LEU A 202 -12.21 17.57 -5.97
C LEU A 202 -11.05 16.63 -6.33
N GLY A 203 -10.34 16.88 -7.43
CA GLY A 203 -9.12 16.13 -7.77
C GLY A 203 -8.07 16.31 -6.67
N ASP A 204 -7.71 17.57 -6.42
CA ASP A 204 -6.73 17.97 -5.40
C ASP A 204 -7.20 17.64 -3.99
N LEU A 205 -8.50 17.77 -3.71
CA LEU A 205 -9.07 17.42 -2.42
C LEU A 205 -8.92 15.93 -2.15
N THR A 206 -9.06 15.04 -3.13
CA THR A 206 -8.94 13.59 -2.85
C THR A 206 -7.51 13.17 -2.51
N THR A 207 -6.51 13.75 -3.16
CA THR A 207 -5.10 13.45 -2.88
C THR A 207 -4.69 14.01 -1.53
N LEU A 208 -5.10 15.24 -1.23
CA LEU A 208 -4.93 15.85 0.09
C LEU A 208 -5.76 15.14 1.17
N ALA A 209 -6.95 14.63 0.86
CA ALA A 209 -7.80 13.89 1.80
C ALA A 209 -7.14 12.56 2.20
N CYS A 210 -6.61 11.79 1.25
CA CYS A 210 -5.92 10.54 1.58
C CYS A 210 -4.69 10.79 2.46
N LEU A 211 -3.86 11.79 2.13
CA LEU A 211 -2.71 12.16 2.94
C LEU A 211 -3.12 12.70 4.32
N SER A 212 -4.12 13.58 4.35
CA SER A 212 -4.61 14.17 5.60
C SER A 212 -5.34 13.16 6.49
N LEU A 213 -6.01 12.14 5.96
CA LEU A 213 -6.62 11.08 6.77
C LEU A 213 -5.58 10.22 7.48
N ILE A 214 -4.45 9.94 6.83
CA ILE A 214 -3.32 9.24 7.46
C ILE A 214 -2.73 10.10 8.56
N VAL A 215 -2.46 11.38 8.28
CA VAL A 215 -1.91 12.33 9.26
C VAL A 215 -2.90 12.56 10.41
N LEU A 216 -4.19 12.72 10.12
CA LEU A 216 -5.26 12.87 11.10
C LEU A 216 -5.36 11.63 11.98
N GLY A 217 -5.31 10.44 11.40
CA GLY A 217 -5.28 9.18 12.16
C GLY A 217 -4.13 9.15 13.15
N LEU A 218 -2.92 9.54 12.73
CA LEU A 218 -1.74 9.61 13.60
C LEU A 218 -1.86 10.69 14.69
N VAL A 219 -2.38 11.87 14.35
CA VAL A 219 -2.58 12.99 15.30
C VAL A 219 -3.73 12.69 16.28
N LEU A 220 -4.70 11.88 15.90
CA LEU A 220 -5.78 11.46 16.79
C LEU A 220 -5.34 10.42 17.83
N VAL A 221 -4.27 9.64 17.58
CA VAL A 221 -3.73 8.68 18.56
C VAL A 221 -3.45 9.32 19.94
N PRO A 222 -2.67 10.42 20.06
CA PRO A 222 -2.45 11.06 21.35
C PRO A 222 -3.73 11.64 21.96
N VAL A 223 -4.70 12.07 21.14
CA VAL A 223 -6.00 12.54 21.63
C VAL A 223 -6.79 11.41 22.25
N TRP A 224 -6.88 10.25 21.59
CA TRP A 224 -7.54 9.06 22.13
C TRP A 224 -6.81 8.50 23.35
N ALA A 225 -5.48 8.50 23.34
CA ALA A 225 -4.68 8.13 24.50
C ALA A 225 -4.93 9.06 25.69
N TRP A 226 -5.03 10.38 25.44
CA TRP A 226 -5.37 11.35 26.48
C TRP A 226 -6.78 11.12 27.03
N ILE A 227 -7.80 10.96 26.18
CA ILE A 227 -9.17 10.64 26.60
C ILE A 227 -9.20 9.33 27.42
N ALA A 228 -8.51 8.28 26.96
CA ALA A 228 -8.43 7.00 27.65
C ALA A 228 -7.67 7.08 28.99
N SER A 229 -6.70 7.99 29.12
CA SER A 229 -5.96 8.22 30.37
C SER A 229 -6.81 8.92 31.44
N GLN A 230 -7.80 9.72 31.03
CA GLN A 230 -8.65 10.46 31.97
C GLN A 230 -9.76 9.61 32.59
N ASN A 231 -10.05 8.44 32.01
CA ASN A 231 -11.08 7.54 32.50
C ASN A 231 -10.46 6.48 33.44
N GLU A 232 -10.97 6.42 34.67
CA GLU A 232 -10.47 5.57 35.75
C GLU A 232 -10.45 4.07 35.38
N HIS A 233 -11.38 3.62 34.53
CA HIS A 233 -11.45 2.23 34.08
C HIS A 233 -10.43 1.89 32.99
N THR A 234 -10.16 2.84 32.08
CA THR A 234 -9.28 2.59 30.91
C THR A 234 -7.84 3.02 31.13
N HIS A 235 -7.58 3.89 32.11
CA HIS A 235 -6.23 4.40 32.39
C HIS A 235 -5.23 3.27 32.66
N LYS A 236 -5.60 2.26 33.46
CA LYS A 236 -4.73 1.11 33.74
C LYS A 236 -4.49 0.26 32.48
N VAL A 237 -5.55 0.00 31.72
CA VAL A 237 -5.51 -0.78 30.48
C VAL A 237 -4.65 -0.12 29.41
N LEU A 238 -4.65 1.23 29.33
CA LEU A 238 -3.82 1.98 28.38
C LEU A 238 -2.32 1.74 28.56
N PHE A 239 -1.85 1.41 29.77
CA PHE A 239 -0.43 1.13 30.02
C PHE A 239 -0.12 -0.36 30.07
N SER A 240 -1.00 -1.19 30.64
CA SER A 240 -0.76 -2.63 30.78
C SER A 240 -1.26 -3.49 29.60
N GLY A 241 -2.23 -2.99 28.82
CA GLY A 241 -2.91 -3.75 27.76
C GLY A 241 -2.09 -3.99 26.49
N TRP A 242 -0.99 -3.25 26.29
CA TRP A 242 -0.14 -3.43 25.12
C TRP A 242 0.64 -4.75 25.15
N SER A 243 1.06 -5.21 26.33
CA SER A 243 1.83 -6.45 26.45
C SER A 243 1.04 -7.67 25.93
N PRO A 244 -0.21 -7.92 26.37
CA PRO A 244 -1.04 -8.99 25.80
C PRO A 244 -1.28 -8.86 24.30
N VAL A 245 -1.56 -7.66 23.80
CA VAL A 245 -1.86 -7.43 22.39
C VAL A 245 -0.63 -7.71 21.51
N ILE A 246 0.52 -7.15 21.87
CA ILE A 246 1.77 -7.32 21.10
C ILE A 246 2.21 -8.79 21.15
N MET A 247 2.15 -9.44 22.31
CA MET A 247 2.52 -10.83 22.41
C MET A 247 1.57 -11.75 21.65
N ALA A 248 0.26 -11.47 21.67
CA ALA A 248 -0.72 -12.17 20.84
C ALA A 248 -0.41 -11.99 19.34
N MET A 249 -0.03 -10.79 18.89
CA MET A 249 0.39 -10.54 17.51
C MET A 249 1.64 -11.36 17.13
N VAL A 250 2.63 -11.46 18.02
CA VAL A 250 3.85 -12.27 17.78
C VAL A 250 3.48 -13.76 17.66
N ILE A 251 2.69 -14.29 18.60
CA ILE A 251 2.27 -15.70 18.60
C ILE A 251 1.44 -16.01 17.34
N SER A 252 0.49 -15.13 17.00
CA SER A 252 -0.34 -15.26 15.80
C SER A 252 0.49 -15.19 14.51
N SER A 253 1.54 -14.35 14.47
CA SER A 253 2.46 -14.28 13.32
C SER A 253 3.23 -15.60 13.13
N ILE A 254 3.69 -16.22 14.23
CA ILE A 254 4.33 -17.55 14.17
C ILE A 254 3.33 -18.60 13.66
N GLY A 255 2.08 -18.58 14.15
CA GLY A 255 1.02 -19.45 13.66
C GLY A 255 0.72 -19.25 12.18
N GLY A 256 0.71 -18.00 11.72
CA GLY A 256 0.55 -17.64 10.31
C GLY A 256 1.67 -18.17 9.40
N LEU A 257 2.92 -18.15 9.86
CA LEU A 257 4.04 -18.74 9.12
C LEU A 257 3.95 -20.26 9.02
N ILE A 258 3.56 -20.94 10.10
CA ILE A 258 3.34 -22.40 10.11
C ILE A 258 2.17 -22.75 9.19
N LEU A 259 1.11 -21.95 9.19
CA LEU A 259 -0.02 -22.12 8.29
C LEU A 259 0.40 -21.96 6.83
N ASP A 260 1.17 -20.92 6.49
CA ASP A 260 1.62 -20.68 5.11
C ASP A 260 2.47 -21.85 4.60
N PHE A 261 3.35 -22.39 5.44
CA PHE A 261 4.07 -23.62 5.14
C PHE A 261 3.15 -24.83 4.94
N THR A 262 2.16 -25.00 5.81
CA THR A 262 1.24 -26.16 5.77
C THR A 262 0.31 -26.11 4.56
N VAL A 263 -0.20 -24.92 4.20
CA VAL A 263 -1.06 -24.71 3.02
C VAL A 263 -0.28 -24.89 1.72
N ALA A 264 1.03 -24.56 1.71
CA ALA A 264 1.89 -24.86 0.58
C ALA A 264 2.06 -26.37 0.35
N GLN A 265 1.99 -27.18 1.41
CA GLN A 265 2.07 -28.65 1.34
C GLN A 265 0.70 -29.31 1.08
N PHE A 266 -0.39 -28.77 1.65
CA PHE A 266 -1.72 -29.36 1.59
C PHE A 266 -2.79 -28.30 1.30
N LYS A 267 -3.30 -28.27 0.06
CA LYS A 267 -4.25 -27.24 -0.41
C LYS A 267 -5.57 -27.22 0.37
N GLY A 268 -6.03 -28.37 0.88
CA GLY A 268 -7.29 -28.50 1.63
C GLY A 268 -7.26 -27.95 3.06
N VAL A 269 -6.07 -27.72 3.64
CA VAL A 269 -5.90 -27.28 5.04
C VAL A 269 -6.53 -25.91 5.32
N ALA A 270 -6.52 -25.02 4.33
CA ALA A 270 -7.01 -23.64 4.48
C ALA A 270 -8.50 -23.58 4.87
N VAL A 271 -9.31 -24.55 4.43
CA VAL A 271 -10.76 -24.61 4.74
C VAL A 271 -10.99 -24.93 6.22
N PHE A 272 -10.19 -25.86 6.78
CA PHE A 272 -10.29 -26.26 8.18
C PHE A 272 -9.78 -25.18 9.15
N GLN A 273 -8.86 -24.33 8.69
CA GLN A 273 -8.34 -23.21 9.47
C GLN A 273 -9.44 -22.23 9.90
N LEU A 274 -10.44 -21.97 9.03
CA LEU A 274 -11.57 -21.10 9.36
C LEU A 274 -12.41 -21.67 10.52
N VAL A 275 -12.58 -22.99 10.57
CA VAL A 275 -13.33 -23.68 11.61
C VAL A 275 -12.54 -23.70 12.92
N ILE A 276 -11.24 -23.99 12.86
CA ILE A 276 -10.38 -24.04 14.06
C ILE A 276 -10.27 -22.66 14.71
N ASN A 277 -9.93 -21.63 13.95
CA ASN A 277 -9.80 -20.28 14.49
C ASN A 277 -11.18 -19.69 14.86
N GLY A 278 -12.18 -19.92 14.00
CA GLY A 278 -13.53 -19.36 14.19
C GLY A 278 -14.33 -20.03 15.32
N VAL A 279 -14.27 -21.34 15.46
CA VAL A 279 -15.01 -22.06 16.52
C VAL A 279 -14.16 -22.23 17.75
N GLY A 280 -12.91 -22.68 17.61
CA GLY A 280 -12.01 -22.91 18.74
C GLY A 280 -11.62 -21.61 19.45
N GLY A 281 -11.09 -20.63 18.70
CA GLY A 281 -10.64 -19.35 19.25
C GLY A 281 -11.76 -18.57 19.95
N ASN A 282 -12.95 -18.52 19.35
CA ASN A 282 -14.11 -17.84 19.93
C ASN A 282 -14.69 -18.58 21.14
N LEU A 283 -14.68 -19.92 21.16
CA LEU A 283 -15.15 -20.69 22.31
C LEU A 283 -14.27 -20.44 23.54
N VAL A 284 -12.94 -20.42 23.34
CA VAL A 284 -11.99 -20.15 24.43
C VAL A 284 -12.13 -18.72 24.93
N ALA A 285 -12.35 -17.74 24.05
CA ALA A 285 -12.61 -16.35 24.44
C ALA A 285 -13.90 -16.23 25.29
N VAL A 286 -14.97 -16.90 24.89
CA VAL A 286 -16.24 -16.92 25.65
C VAL A 286 -16.04 -17.57 27.03
N GLN A 287 -15.29 -18.65 27.13
CA GLN A 287 -15.01 -19.30 28.41
C GLN A 287 -14.13 -18.42 29.32
N ALA A 288 -13.07 -17.82 28.77
CA ALA A 288 -12.22 -16.90 29.52
C ALA A 288 -13.00 -15.70 30.06
N SER A 289 -13.91 -15.13 29.27
CA SER A 289 -14.77 -14.02 29.68
C SER A 289 -15.77 -14.41 30.78
N ARG A 290 -16.36 -15.62 30.70
CA ARG A 290 -17.25 -16.14 31.75
C ARG A 290 -16.50 -16.30 33.08
N ILE A 291 -15.32 -16.90 33.04
CA ILE A 291 -14.47 -17.10 34.22
C ILE A 291 -14.04 -15.75 34.80
N SER A 292 -13.67 -14.77 33.96
CA SER A 292 -13.31 -13.43 34.43
C SER A 292 -14.49 -12.71 35.10
N THR A 293 -15.68 -12.81 34.50
CA THR A 293 -16.90 -12.22 35.07
C THR A 293 -17.23 -12.83 36.42
N GLU A 294 -17.11 -14.16 36.55
CA GLU A 294 -17.29 -14.86 37.82
C GLU A 294 -16.25 -14.42 38.87
N LEU A 295 -14.97 -14.28 38.49
CA LEU A 295 -13.92 -13.80 39.37
C LEU A 295 -14.17 -12.37 39.88
N HIS A 296 -14.60 -11.46 39.01
CA HIS A 296 -14.99 -10.11 39.38
C HIS A 296 -16.22 -10.06 40.31
N SER A 297 -17.12 -11.04 40.20
CA SER A 297 -18.31 -11.13 41.06
C SER A 297 -18.02 -11.73 42.44
N LEU A 298 -16.99 -12.58 42.56
CA LEU A 298 -16.69 -13.36 43.75
C LEU A 298 -15.54 -12.80 44.60
N ALA A 299 -14.61 -12.05 44.02
CA ALA A 299 -13.41 -11.60 44.71
C ALA A 299 -12.99 -10.19 44.31
N LYS A 300 -12.27 -9.51 45.22
CA LYS A 300 -11.51 -8.31 44.87
C LYS A 300 -10.17 -8.73 44.24
N PRO A 301 -9.63 -7.96 43.28
CA PRO A 301 -8.34 -8.26 42.65
C PRO A 301 -7.26 -8.58 43.68
N GLY A 302 -6.63 -9.75 43.56
CA GLY A 302 -5.57 -10.22 44.46
C GLY A 302 -5.99 -11.16 45.59
N GLN A 303 -7.29 -11.43 45.79
CA GLN A 303 -7.76 -12.50 46.70
C GLN A 303 -8.21 -13.72 45.87
N LEU A 304 -7.68 -14.91 46.18
CA LEU A 304 -8.00 -16.15 45.45
C LEU A 304 -9.20 -16.89 46.10
N PRO A 305 -10.24 -17.25 45.32
CA PRO A 305 -11.11 -18.37 45.67
C PRO A 305 -10.43 -19.71 45.36
N GLU A 306 -10.60 -20.72 46.25
CA GLU A 306 -9.82 -21.96 46.26
C GLU A 306 -10.04 -22.93 45.07
N HIS A 307 -10.92 -22.65 44.09
CA HIS A 307 -11.42 -23.67 43.16
C HIS A 307 -11.49 -23.30 41.66
N MET A 308 -10.63 -22.43 41.11
CA MET A 308 -10.71 -22.05 39.68
C MET A 308 -9.38 -22.18 38.90
N GLN A 309 -9.41 -22.04 37.56
CA GLN A 309 -8.36 -22.50 36.63
C GLN A 309 -7.02 -21.74 36.69
N VAL A 310 -5.91 -22.46 36.44
CA VAL A 310 -4.50 -22.09 36.73
C VAL A 310 -4.04 -20.77 36.09
N MET A 311 -4.39 -20.51 34.82
CA MET A 311 -3.85 -19.35 34.11
C MET A 311 -4.54 -18.04 34.51
N THR A 312 -5.88 -18.07 34.62
CA THR A 312 -6.69 -16.93 35.06
C THR A 312 -6.40 -16.57 36.53
N LEU A 313 -6.18 -17.58 37.38
CA LEU A 313 -5.74 -17.37 38.77
C LEU A 313 -4.33 -16.78 38.87
N SER A 314 -3.41 -17.16 37.98
CA SER A 314 -2.05 -16.60 37.96
C SER A 314 -2.07 -15.11 37.60
N MET A 315 -2.87 -14.72 36.60
CA MET A 315 -3.04 -13.31 36.21
C MET A 315 -3.73 -12.49 37.31
N TRP A 316 -4.77 -13.05 37.94
CA TRP A 316 -5.46 -12.42 39.09
C TRP A 316 -4.55 -12.24 40.31
N LYS A 317 -3.67 -13.21 40.59
CA LYS A 317 -2.66 -13.13 41.67
C LYS A 317 -1.64 -12.00 41.46
N HIS A 318 -1.39 -11.62 40.21
CA HIS A 318 -0.49 -10.52 39.85
C HIS A 318 -1.23 -9.18 39.66
N GLY A 319 -2.52 -9.11 40.02
CA GLY A 319 -3.32 -7.87 39.90
C GLY A 319 -3.63 -7.46 38.46
N VAL A 320 -3.53 -8.41 37.51
CA VAL A 320 -3.81 -8.20 36.09
C VAL A 320 -5.23 -8.68 35.81
N ASP A 321 -6.03 -7.81 35.20
CA ASP A 321 -7.39 -8.15 34.77
C ASP A 321 -7.34 -9.23 33.66
N PRO A 322 -7.89 -10.43 33.91
CA PRO A 322 -7.87 -11.51 32.94
C PRO A 322 -8.70 -11.22 31.68
N ASP A 323 -9.70 -10.32 31.72
CA ASP A 323 -10.43 -9.93 30.50
C ASP A 323 -9.52 -9.19 29.52
N ASN A 324 -8.65 -8.31 30.03
CA ASN A 324 -7.77 -7.49 29.21
C ASN A 324 -6.48 -8.20 28.79
N SER A 325 -6.15 -9.33 29.44
CA SER A 325 -4.87 -10.01 29.24
C SER A 325 -5.02 -11.46 28.80
N ALA A 326 -5.87 -12.26 29.44
CA ALA A 326 -5.97 -13.69 29.16
C ALA A 326 -6.60 -13.99 27.79
N ILE A 327 -7.62 -13.21 27.38
CA ILE A 327 -8.36 -13.45 26.13
C ILE A 327 -7.42 -13.36 24.91
N PRO A 328 -6.64 -12.28 24.69
CA PRO A 328 -5.71 -12.20 23.56
C PRO A 328 -4.68 -13.33 23.54
N TYR A 329 -4.11 -13.69 24.70
CA TYR A 329 -3.12 -14.78 24.79
C TYR A 329 -3.74 -16.13 24.45
N LEU A 330 -4.90 -16.44 25.00
CA LEU A 330 -5.57 -17.72 24.82
C LEU A 330 -6.05 -17.92 23.39
N THR A 331 -6.58 -16.87 22.76
CA THR A 331 -6.98 -16.93 21.36
C THR A 331 -5.76 -17.14 20.46
N ALA A 332 -4.67 -16.37 20.65
CA ALA A 332 -3.47 -16.54 19.84
C ALA A 332 -2.79 -17.91 20.04
N LEU A 333 -2.76 -18.43 21.27
CA LEU A 333 -2.26 -19.77 21.55
C LEU A 333 -3.18 -20.86 20.98
N GLY A 334 -4.50 -20.66 21.04
CA GLY A 334 -5.48 -21.55 20.44
C GLY A 334 -5.31 -21.65 18.93
N ASP A 335 -5.10 -20.52 18.26
CA ASP A 335 -4.83 -20.46 16.82
C ASP A 335 -3.52 -21.18 16.48
N LEU A 336 -2.44 -20.90 17.22
CA LEU A 336 -1.13 -21.54 17.00
C LEU A 336 -1.19 -23.07 17.18
N LEU A 337 -1.77 -23.52 18.29
CA LEU A 337 -1.90 -24.95 18.58
C LEU A 337 -2.85 -25.65 17.60
N GLY A 338 -3.94 -24.98 17.24
CA GLY A 338 -4.88 -25.47 16.24
C GLY A 338 -4.23 -25.67 14.88
N THR A 339 -3.46 -24.70 14.41
CA THR A 339 -2.69 -24.79 13.16
C THR A 339 -1.63 -25.89 13.23
N LEU A 340 -0.89 -26.01 14.34
CA LEU A 340 0.11 -27.06 14.53
C LEU A 340 -0.52 -28.46 14.49
N LEU A 341 -1.60 -28.66 15.24
CA LEU A 341 -2.31 -29.95 15.28
C LEU A 341 -2.88 -30.31 13.92
N LEU A 342 -3.48 -29.36 13.22
CA LEU A 342 -4.00 -29.56 11.87
C LEU A 342 -2.88 -29.95 10.89
N GLY A 343 -1.75 -29.25 10.93
CA GLY A 343 -0.58 -29.59 10.13
C GLY A 343 -0.05 -31.00 10.43
N THR A 344 0.05 -31.38 11.71
CA THR A 344 0.48 -32.74 12.08
C THR A 344 -0.52 -33.82 11.67
N ALA A 345 -1.83 -33.54 11.73
CA ALA A 345 -2.87 -34.47 11.32
C ALA A 345 -2.82 -34.73 9.81
N PHE A 346 -2.61 -33.68 9.00
CA PHE A 346 -2.43 -33.82 7.55
C PHE A 346 -1.12 -34.54 7.19
N GLN A 347 -0.04 -34.28 7.92
CA GLN A 347 1.20 -35.04 7.76
C GLN A 347 1.00 -36.53 8.10
N PHE A 348 0.27 -36.84 9.16
CA PHE A 348 -0.05 -38.22 9.53
C PHE A 348 -0.93 -38.91 8.48
N LEU A 349 -1.94 -38.21 7.95
CA LEU A 349 -2.77 -38.70 6.86
C LEU A 349 -1.97 -38.93 5.58
N TYR A 350 -1.01 -38.05 5.26
CA TYR A 350 -0.09 -38.22 4.13
C TYR A 350 0.83 -39.43 4.28
N ILE A 351 1.26 -39.76 5.52
CA ILE A 351 2.10 -40.92 5.78
C ILE A 351 1.30 -42.24 5.68
N ILE A 352 0.00 -42.22 5.99
CA ILE A 352 -0.87 -43.42 5.99
C ILE A 352 -1.57 -43.64 4.65
N GLY A 353 -2.03 -42.57 4.00
CA GLY A 353 -2.61 -42.59 2.67
C GLY A 353 -1.48 -42.54 1.65
N ASP A 354 -1.22 -43.68 1.00
CA ASP A 354 -0.18 -43.88 0.00
C ASP A 354 -0.06 -42.71 -0.99
N GLY A 355 0.85 -41.77 -0.72
CA GLY A 355 1.49 -40.82 -1.65
C GLY A 355 0.63 -39.92 -2.56
N ASP A 356 -0.68 -40.11 -2.65
CA ASP A 356 -1.56 -39.38 -3.55
C ASP A 356 -2.08 -38.13 -2.83
N SER A 357 -1.57 -36.99 -3.30
CA SER A 357 -1.85 -35.64 -2.83
C SER A 357 -3.29 -35.13 -3.05
N ASP A 358 -4.26 -36.02 -3.26
CA ASP A 358 -5.65 -35.70 -3.66
C ASP A 358 -6.70 -35.84 -2.54
N VAL A 359 -6.29 -35.60 -1.29
CA VAL A 359 -7.25 -35.36 -0.20
C VAL A 359 -7.76 -33.91 -0.24
N GLY A 360 -8.55 -33.58 -1.27
CA GLY A 360 -9.19 -32.27 -1.34
C GLY A 360 -9.93 -31.85 -2.61
N ASP A 361 -10.43 -32.78 -3.43
CA ASP A 361 -11.36 -32.44 -4.52
C ASP A 361 -12.81 -32.24 -4.05
#